data_AF-A0A5C7MXG0-F1
#
_entry.id   AF-A0A5C7MXG0-F1
#
_cell.length_a   1.000
_cell.length_b   1.000
_cell.length_c   1.000
_cell.angle_alpha   90.00
_cell.angle_beta   90.00
_cell.angle_gamma   90.00
#
_symmetry.space_group_name_H-M   'P 1'
#
loop_
_entity.id
_entity.type
_entity.pdbx_description
1 polymer ?
#
loop_
_entity_poly.entity_id
_entity_poly.type
_entity_poly.pdbx_seq_one_letter_code
_entity_poly.pdbx_strand_id
1 'polypeptide(L)'
;MRYVVIFLMCLPFCSFSQEKTAFDYVDPLIGTQRMGHVYPGATVPFGMVQLSPDTDTIPYEVNGKYNPDVYRYCAGYQYDDKTIVGFSHTHFSGTGHSDLGDFLIMPSQGKLYLNPGTATNPEGGYRSTFSHANEVAQPGYYRV
;
A
#
# COMPACT_ATOMS: atom_id res chain seq x y z
N MET A 1 10.35 70.78 -2.62
CA MET A 1 9.61 69.49 -2.59
C MET A 1 10.65 68.38 -2.63
N ARG A 2 10.62 67.46 -1.65
CA ARG A 2 11.65 66.44 -1.38
C ARG A 2 11.53 65.27 -2.36
N TYR A 3 12.63 64.86 -2.99
CA TYR A 3 12.73 63.63 -3.76
C TYR A 3 12.95 62.45 -2.80
N VAL A 4 12.07 61.45 -2.85
CA VAL A 4 12.21 60.19 -2.12
C VAL A 4 12.80 59.17 -3.08
N VAL A 5 14.05 58.76 -2.84
CA VAL A 5 14.71 57.68 -3.59
C VAL A 5 14.42 56.37 -2.84
N ILE A 6 13.63 55.48 -3.44
CA ILE A 6 13.38 54.13 -2.93
C ILE A 6 14.48 53.22 -3.49
N PHE A 7 15.38 52.78 -2.62
CA PHE A 7 16.41 51.80 -2.94
C PHE A 7 15.80 50.40 -2.80
N LEU A 8 15.46 49.77 -3.94
CA LEU A 8 14.91 48.41 -3.96
C LEU A 8 16.07 47.43 -3.69
N MET A 9 16.21 46.99 -2.44
CA MET A 9 17.22 46.03 -2.02
C MET A 9 16.81 44.63 -2.51
N CYS A 10 17.37 44.21 -3.64
CA CYS A 10 17.15 42.89 -4.21
C CYS A 10 17.94 41.86 -3.38
N LEU A 11 17.29 41.21 -2.41
CA LEU A 11 17.84 40.07 -1.70
C LEU A 11 18.04 38.91 -2.68
N PRO A 12 19.22 38.28 -2.76
CA PRO A 12 19.39 37.10 -3.59
C PRO A 12 18.58 35.95 -2.96
N PHE A 13 17.45 35.64 -3.58
CA PHE A 13 16.71 34.43 -3.30
C PHE A 13 17.55 33.25 -3.80
N CYS A 14 18.38 32.67 -2.91
CA CYS A 14 18.95 31.35 -3.14
C CYS A 14 17.80 30.35 -3.19
N SER A 15 17.29 30.09 -4.39
CA SER A 15 16.37 28.98 -4.63
C SER A 15 17.18 27.69 -4.51
N PHE A 16 17.04 26.99 -3.39
CA PHE A 16 17.47 25.61 -3.29
C PHE A 16 16.55 24.77 -4.18
N SER A 17 16.97 24.51 -5.42
CA SER A 17 16.35 23.47 -6.24
C SER A 17 16.76 22.13 -5.64
N GLN A 18 15.82 21.41 -5.02
CA GLN A 18 16.07 20.02 -4.65
C GLN A 18 16.22 19.21 -5.94
N GLU A 19 17.37 18.58 -6.12
CA GLU A 19 17.61 17.68 -7.23
C GLU A 19 16.85 16.37 -6.97
N LYS A 20 15.99 15.97 -7.91
CA LYS A 20 15.28 14.69 -7.80
C LYS A 20 16.28 13.54 -7.82
N THR A 21 16.10 12.61 -6.90
CA THR A 21 16.87 11.37 -6.82
C THR A 21 16.08 10.22 -7.43
N ALA A 22 16.71 9.05 -7.60
CA ALA A 22 16.01 7.83 -8.04
C ALA A 22 14.80 7.48 -7.16
N PHE A 23 14.84 7.84 -5.86
CA PHE A 23 13.76 7.63 -4.91
C PHE A 23 12.46 8.34 -5.34
N ASP A 24 12.56 9.55 -5.87
CA ASP A 24 11.41 10.41 -6.21
C ASP A 24 10.65 9.95 -7.47
N TYR A 25 11.19 8.98 -8.19
CA TYR A 25 10.60 8.45 -9.43
C TYR A 25 9.87 7.12 -9.23
N VAL A 26 9.98 6.50 -8.06
CA VAL A 26 9.36 5.21 -7.80
C VAL A 26 7.94 5.41 -7.28
N ASP A 27 6.98 4.77 -7.94
CA ASP A 27 5.59 4.64 -7.49
C ASP A 27 5.28 3.16 -7.24
N PRO A 28 5.25 2.70 -5.97
CA PRO A 28 4.96 1.30 -5.64
C PRO A 28 3.53 0.84 -5.98
N LEU A 29 2.61 1.75 -6.30
CA LEU A 29 1.25 1.38 -6.70
C LEU A 29 1.18 0.92 -8.17
N ILE A 30 2.17 1.24 -9.00
CA ILE A 30 2.20 0.78 -10.39
C ILE A 30 2.31 -0.74 -10.45
N GLY A 31 1.30 -1.39 -11.06
CA GLY A 31 1.21 -2.85 -11.18
C GLY A 31 0.40 -3.54 -10.07
N THR A 32 -0.07 -2.79 -9.07
CA THR A 32 -0.93 -3.33 -7.99
C THR A 32 -2.40 -3.53 -8.43
N GLN A 33 -2.78 -2.97 -9.59
CA GLN A 33 -4.08 -3.17 -10.19
C GLN A 33 -4.04 -4.32 -11.20
N ARG A 34 -5.08 -5.16 -11.22
CA ARG A 34 -5.21 -6.30 -12.16
C ARG A 34 -4.04 -7.28 -12.01
N MET A 35 -3.41 -7.68 -13.11
CA MET A 35 -2.52 -8.85 -13.17
C MET A 35 -1.02 -8.51 -13.13
N GLY A 36 -0.66 -7.35 -12.58
CA GLY A 36 0.74 -7.03 -12.31
C GLY A 36 1.27 -7.78 -11.07
N HIS A 37 0.40 -7.97 -10.07
CA HIS A 37 0.68 -8.74 -8.86
C HIS A 37 1.95 -8.29 -8.12
N VAL A 38 2.14 -6.98 -7.99
CA VAL A 38 3.13 -6.42 -7.06
C VAL A 38 2.43 -5.92 -5.80
N TYR A 39 3.20 -5.70 -4.74
CA TYR A 39 2.71 -5.18 -3.47
C TYR A 39 3.21 -3.74 -3.24
N PRO A 40 2.41 -2.86 -2.59
CA PRO A 40 2.82 -1.48 -2.31
C PRO A 40 3.57 -1.31 -0.98
N GLY A 41 3.72 -2.39 -0.22
CA GLY A 41 4.29 -2.39 1.12
C GLY A 41 5.76 -1.96 1.23
N ALA A 42 6.17 -1.72 2.48
CA ALA A 42 7.53 -1.34 2.82
C ALA A 42 8.50 -2.52 2.70
N THR A 43 9.55 -2.35 1.91
CA THR A 43 10.69 -3.27 1.88
C THR A 43 11.97 -2.52 1.50
N VAL A 44 13.12 -3.11 1.84
CA VAL A 44 14.45 -2.65 1.40
C VAL A 44 14.89 -3.46 0.18
N PRO A 45 15.85 -2.98 -0.63
CA PRO A 45 16.37 -3.76 -1.74
C PRO A 45 16.83 -5.16 -1.30
N PHE A 46 16.24 -6.20 -1.89
CA PHE A 46 16.49 -7.61 -1.59
C PHE A 46 16.17 -8.02 -0.13
N GLY A 47 15.30 -7.26 0.55
CA GLY A 47 14.84 -7.58 1.90
C GLY A 47 14.01 -8.86 1.94
N MET A 48 14.22 -9.68 2.96
CA MET A 48 13.44 -10.91 3.19
C MET A 48 12.05 -10.64 3.80
N VAL A 49 11.81 -9.42 4.28
CA VAL A 49 10.52 -8.97 4.81
C VAL A 49 9.92 -7.97 3.84
N GLN A 50 8.65 -8.18 3.51
CA GLN A 50 7.83 -7.32 2.66
C GLN A 50 6.58 -6.97 3.45
N LEU A 51 6.65 -5.95 4.30
CA LEU A 51 5.52 -5.55 5.15
C LEU A 51 4.51 -4.78 4.30
N SER A 52 3.40 -5.43 3.92
CA SER A 52 2.43 -4.89 2.97
C SER A 52 0.99 -5.09 3.43
N PRO A 53 0.05 -4.21 3.03
CA PRO A 53 -1.38 -4.48 3.17
C PRO A 53 -1.82 -5.70 2.35
N ASP A 54 -2.74 -6.47 2.93
CA ASP A 54 -3.53 -7.48 2.24
C ASP A 54 -4.96 -6.96 2.06
N THR A 55 -5.44 -6.85 0.82
CA THR A 55 -6.85 -6.52 0.54
C THR A 55 -7.73 -7.75 0.55
N ASP A 56 -7.19 -8.96 0.38
CA ASP A 56 -7.90 -10.21 0.68
C ASP A 56 -6.94 -11.37 1.01
N THR A 57 -7.47 -12.39 1.68
CA THR A 57 -6.74 -13.62 2.07
C THR A 57 -7.61 -14.84 1.75
N ILE A 58 -8.07 -14.92 0.50
CA ILE A 58 -8.92 -16.03 0.06
C ILE A 58 -8.11 -17.32 -0.09
N PRO A 59 -8.69 -18.49 0.24
CA PRO A 59 -7.96 -19.75 0.19
C PRO A 59 -7.74 -20.19 -1.27
N TYR A 60 -6.62 -20.87 -1.51
CA TYR A 60 -6.30 -21.55 -2.77
C TYR A 60 -7.37 -22.57 -3.18
N GLU A 61 -7.98 -23.23 -2.21
CA GLU A 61 -8.98 -24.27 -2.41
C GLU A 61 -10.18 -24.06 -1.49
N VAL A 62 -11.38 -24.31 -2.04
CA VAL A 62 -12.63 -24.38 -1.27
C VAL A 62 -13.30 -25.71 -1.59
N ASN A 63 -13.54 -26.54 -0.57
CA ASN A 63 -14.21 -27.83 -0.69
C ASN A 63 -13.60 -28.78 -1.74
N GLY A 64 -12.27 -28.94 -1.79
CA GLY A 64 -11.62 -29.84 -2.74
C GLY A 64 -11.46 -29.28 -4.15
N LYS A 65 -11.77 -28.00 -4.38
CA LYS A 65 -11.71 -27.36 -5.70
C LYS A 65 -10.90 -26.07 -5.67
N TYR A 66 -10.08 -25.91 -6.71
CA TYR A 66 -9.32 -24.69 -6.93
C TYR A 66 -10.24 -23.46 -6.94
N ASN A 67 -9.85 -22.44 -6.18
CA ASN A 67 -10.51 -21.15 -6.16
C ASN A 67 -9.84 -20.22 -7.19
N PRO A 68 -10.47 -19.94 -8.34
CA PRO A 68 -9.86 -19.11 -9.38
C PRO A 68 -9.67 -17.65 -8.95
N ASP A 69 -10.44 -17.17 -7.97
CA ASP A 69 -10.32 -15.80 -7.50
C ASP A 69 -8.96 -15.55 -6.82
N VAL A 70 -8.33 -16.61 -6.27
CA VAL A 70 -7.04 -16.52 -5.57
C VAL A 70 -5.93 -15.95 -6.47
N TYR A 71 -6.05 -16.16 -7.79
CA TYR A 71 -5.10 -15.63 -8.76
C TYR A 71 -5.03 -14.10 -8.74
N ARG A 72 -6.12 -13.42 -8.39
CA ARG A 72 -6.12 -11.96 -8.23
C ARG A 72 -5.24 -11.52 -7.05
N TYR A 73 -5.05 -12.37 -6.04
CA TYR A 73 -4.41 -11.99 -4.79
C TYR A 73 -3.00 -12.58 -4.65
N CYS A 74 -2.31 -12.80 -5.78
CA CYS A 74 -0.94 -13.37 -5.78
C CYS A 74 0.06 -12.60 -4.91
N ALA A 75 -0.14 -11.29 -4.73
CA ALA A 75 0.68 -10.43 -3.89
C ALA A 75 -0.10 -9.80 -2.72
N GLY A 76 -1.26 -10.37 -2.35
CA GLY A 76 -2.07 -9.91 -1.21
C GLY A 76 -2.91 -8.65 -1.45
N TYR A 77 -2.47 -7.74 -2.32
CA TYR A 77 -3.12 -6.44 -2.57
C TYR A 77 -3.69 -6.31 -3.98
N GLN A 78 -4.91 -5.75 -4.08
CA GLN A 78 -5.53 -5.31 -5.33
C GLN A 78 -5.99 -3.86 -5.20
N TYR A 79 -5.50 -2.99 -6.09
CA TYR A 79 -5.78 -1.55 -6.03
C TYR A 79 -7.28 -1.22 -6.10
N ASP A 80 -8.10 -2.01 -6.81
CA ASP A 80 -9.54 -1.69 -6.91
C ASP A 80 -10.35 -2.06 -5.65
N ASP A 81 -9.75 -2.79 -4.70
CA ASP A 81 -10.43 -3.19 -3.48
C ASP A 81 -10.53 -2.01 -2.50
N LYS A 82 -11.62 -2.00 -1.73
CA LYS A 82 -11.95 -0.88 -0.82
C LYS A 82 -11.77 -1.22 0.65
N THR A 83 -11.21 -2.39 0.92
CA THR A 83 -11.07 -2.94 2.26
C THR A 83 -9.73 -3.64 2.42
N ILE A 84 -9.17 -3.57 3.63
CA ILE A 84 -7.91 -4.23 4.02
C ILE A 84 -8.22 -5.24 5.11
N VAL A 85 -7.69 -6.45 4.95
CA VAL A 85 -7.72 -7.53 5.93
C VAL A 85 -6.71 -7.25 7.04
N GLY A 86 -5.50 -6.83 6.68
CA GLY A 86 -4.44 -6.49 7.62
C GLY A 86 -3.13 -6.24 6.90
N PHE A 87 -2.04 -6.37 7.64
CA PHE A 87 -0.67 -6.20 7.14
C PHE A 87 0.16 -7.44 7.47
N SER A 88 0.57 -8.18 6.44
CA SER A 88 1.44 -9.35 6.60
C SER A 88 2.89 -9.02 6.19
N HIS A 89 3.82 -9.92 6.52
CA HIS A 89 5.26 -9.62 6.51
C HIS A 89 6.02 -10.29 5.36
N THR A 90 5.37 -11.15 4.59
CA THR A 90 5.99 -11.91 3.50
C THR A 90 5.10 -11.85 2.26
N HIS A 91 5.67 -11.47 1.11
CA HIS A 91 4.93 -11.33 -0.14
C HIS A 91 5.80 -11.68 -1.35
N PHE A 92 5.20 -12.34 -2.32
CA PHE A 92 5.79 -12.46 -3.65
C PHE A 92 5.47 -11.23 -4.52
N SER A 93 6.38 -10.91 -5.43
CA SER A 93 6.21 -9.79 -6.37
C SER A 93 6.24 -10.31 -7.81
N GLY A 94 5.15 -10.08 -8.55
CA GLY A 94 4.99 -10.42 -9.95
C GLY A 94 4.70 -11.89 -10.25
N THR A 95 4.21 -12.67 -9.28
CA THR A 95 3.95 -14.11 -9.48
C THR A 95 2.60 -14.38 -10.13
N GLY A 96 2.46 -15.58 -10.71
CA GLY A 96 1.17 -16.13 -11.18
C GLY A 96 0.52 -17.12 -10.21
N HIS A 97 1.00 -17.17 -8.96
CA HIS A 97 0.48 -18.02 -7.91
C HIS A 97 0.57 -17.28 -6.57
N SER A 98 -0.47 -17.46 -5.75
CA SER A 98 -0.61 -16.88 -4.41
C SER A 98 -0.02 -17.80 -3.36
N ASP A 99 0.89 -17.29 -2.55
CA ASP A 99 1.44 -17.90 -1.35
C ASP A 99 1.99 -16.78 -0.46
N LEU A 100 2.60 -17.12 0.68
CA LEU A 100 3.04 -16.17 1.71
C LEU A 100 1.83 -15.45 2.34
N GLY A 101 1.95 -14.17 2.67
CA GLY A 101 0.96 -13.46 3.48
C GLY A 101 1.06 -13.81 4.96
N ASP A 102 2.27 -14.14 5.44
CA ASP A 102 2.50 -14.66 6.78
C ASP A 102 2.53 -13.54 7.84
N PHE A 103 2.12 -13.88 9.07
CA PHE A 103 2.11 -12.98 10.22
C PHE A 103 1.26 -11.72 10.00
N LEU A 104 -0.01 -11.92 9.69
CA LEU A 104 -0.99 -10.84 9.54
C LEU A 104 -1.23 -10.10 10.86
N ILE A 105 -1.01 -8.78 10.85
CA ILE A 105 -1.34 -7.88 11.94
C ILE A 105 -2.44 -6.93 11.47
N MET A 106 -3.56 -6.89 12.21
CA MET A 106 -4.62 -5.91 12.00
C MET A 106 -4.82 -5.05 13.26
N PRO A 107 -4.42 -3.77 13.24
CA PRO A 107 -4.79 -2.84 14.30
C PRO A 107 -6.31 -2.72 14.38
N SER A 108 -6.88 -2.89 15.57
CA SER A 108 -8.32 -2.77 15.78
C SER A 108 -8.65 -2.02 17.06
N GLN A 109 -9.84 -1.41 17.10
CA GLN A 109 -10.45 -0.87 18.30
C GLN A 109 -11.86 -1.41 18.45
N GLY A 110 -12.35 -1.45 19.69
CA GLY A 110 -13.72 -1.88 20.00
C GLY A 110 -13.85 -3.39 20.13
N LYS A 111 -14.93 -3.94 19.56
CA LYS A 111 -15.26 -5.36 19.68
C LYS A 111 -14.21 -6.21 18.96
N LEU A 112 -13.68 -7.22 19.64
CA LEU A 112 -12.77 -8.19 19.04
C LEU A 112 -13.53 -9.12 18.07
N TYR A 113 -13.08 -9.16 16.83
CA TYR A 113 -13.48 -10.13 15.82
C TYR A 113 -12.30 -11.06 15.52
N LEU A 114 -12.57 -12.36 15.39
CA LEU A 114 -11.55 -13.37 15.11
C LEU A 114 -11.48 -13.77 13.63
N ASN A 115 -12.44 -13.31 12.84
CA ASN A 115 -12.51 -13.56 11.40
C ASN A 115 -12.57 -12.22 10.66
N PRO A 116 -12.06 -12.14 9.43
CA PRO A 116 -11.98 -10.88 8.68
C PRO A 116 -13.35 -10.35 8.25
N GLY A 117 -14.38 -11.20 8.14
CA GLY A 117 -15.60 -10.83 7.42
C GLY A 117 -15.38 -10.87 5.91
N THR A 118 -16.21 -10.17 5.15
CA THR A 118 -16.11 -10.14 3.67
C THR A 118 -15.94 -8.72 3.17
N ALA A 119 -15.44 -8.53 1.94
CA ALA A 119 -15.37 -7.21 1.33
C ALA A 119 -16.73 -6.50 1.22
N THR A 120 -17.84 -7.27 1.16
CA THR A 120 -19.22 -6.76 1.11
C THR A 120 -19.87 -6.54 2.48
N ASN A 121 -19.28 -7.05 3.55
CA ASN A 121 -19.74 -6.91 4.94
C ASN A 121 -18.51 -6.83 5.88
N PRO A 122 -17.70 -5.76 5.79
CA PRO A 122 -16.51 -5.61 6.60
C PRO A 122 -16.83 -5.50 8.10
N GLU A 123 -17.98 -4.91 8.47
CA GLU A 123 -18.45 -4.76 9.85
C GLU A 123 -18.76 -6.10 10.56
N GLY A 124 -18.90 -7.17 9.78
CA GLY A 124 -19.04 -8.54 10.27
C GLY A 124 -17.73 -9.15 10.80
N GLY A 125 -16.58 -8.49 10.61
CA GLY A 125 -15.26 -8.98 11.01
C GLY A 125 -14.27 -7.88 11.37
N TYR A 126 -12.98 -8.23 11.37
CA TYR A 126 -11.90 -7.27 11.70
C TYR A 126 -11.42 -6.43 10.51
N ARG A 127 -11.86 -6.74 9.28
CA ARG A 127 -11.48 -6.02 8.05
C ARG A 127 -11.92 -4.55 8.14
N SER A 128 -11.09 -3.64 7.65
CA SER A 128 -11.40 -2.20 7.63
C SER A 128 -11.57 -1.68 6.21
N THR A 129 -12.46 -0.71 6.01
CA THR A 129 -12.49 0.09 4.79
C THR A 129 -11.28 1.02 4.72
N PHE A 130 -10.80 1.35 3.52
CA PHE A 130 -9.77 2.35 3.30
C PHE A 130 -10.05 3.18 2.03
N SER A 131 -9.22 4.19 1.78
CA SER A 131 -9.28 4.99 0.55
C SER A 131 -7.90 5.41 0.10
N HIS A 132 -7.63 5.33 -1.21
CA HIS A 132 -6.38 5.83 -1.81
C HIS A 132 -6.16 7.33 -1.57
N ALA A 133 -7.20 8.11 -1.25
CA ALA A 133 -7.05 9.52 -0.87
C ALA A 133 -6.20 9.70 0.40
N ASN A 134 -6.15 8.67 1.27
CA ASN A 134 -5.38 8.66 2.50
C ASN A 134 -4.22 7.64 2.47
N GLU A 135 -4.00 6.98 1.34
CA GLU A 135 -2.94 5.98 1.14
C GLU A 135 -1.68 6.65 0.58
N VAL A 136 -0.53 6.25 1.12
CA VAL A 136 0.78 6.70 0.67
C VAL A 136 1.71 5.49 0.60
N ALA A 137 2.31 5.27 -0.58
CA ALA A 137 3.33 4.25 -0.80
C ALA A 137 4.59 4.90 -1.40
N GLN A 138 5.75 4.60 -0.82
CA GLN A 138 7.07 5.09 -1.23
C GLN A 138 8.11 3.99 -0.99
N PRO A 139 9.31 4.04 -1.60
CA PRO A 139 10.34 3.04 -1.31
C PRO A 139 10.61 2.93 0.20
N GLY A 140 10.39 1.73 0.75
CA GLY A 140 10.58 1.46 2.18
C GLY A 140 9.49 2.00 3.12
N TYR A 141 8.37 2.51 2.60
CA TYR A 141 7.30 3.09 3.42
C TYR A 141 5.90 2.86 2.84
N TYR A 142 4.97 2.48 3.70
CA TYR A 142 3.54 2.39 3.38
C TYR A 142 2.70 2.93 4.54
N ARG A 143 1.65 3.69 4.24
CA ARG A 143 0.65 4.20 5.18
C ARG A 143 -0.72 4.21 4.52
N VAL A 144 -1.75 3.94 5.31
CA VAL A 144 -3.17 4.10 4.96
C VAL A 144 -3.98 4.55 6.16
#